data_AF-A0A846CUP3-F1
#
_entry.id   AF-A0A846CUP3-F1
#
_cell.length_a   1.000
_cell.length_b   1.000
_cell.length_c   1.000
_cell.angle_alpha   90.00
_cell.angle_beta   90.00
_cell.angle_gamma   90.00
#
_symmetry.space_group_name_H-M   'P 1'
#
loop_
_entity.id
_entity.type
_entity.pdbx_description
1 polymer ?
#
loop_
_entity_poly.entity_id
_entity_poly.type
_entity_poly.pdbx_seq_one_letter_code
_entity_poly.pdbx_strand_id
1 'polypeptide(L)'
;MVDLWIDYAKEYLGETNYLRHNKICVNYNQWFADVEYRRKIAEKLQMEFSDAGIDKVTGFGGSSSFEGKQLDGKATSMDVLNRWQKVSDNPRYKEFFTNQEILKYSEQIFGHIPGTESLINK
;
A
#
# COMPACT_ATOMS: atom_id res chain seq x y z
N MET A 1 13.48 -0.81 -11.26
CA MET A 1 12.30 -1.16 -10.42
C MET A 1 12.19 -0.20 -9.24
N VAL A 2 13.29 0.06 -8.53
CA VAL A 2 13.37 1.11 -7.48
C VAL A 2 13.04 2.50 -8.03
N ASP A 3 13.62 2.89 -9.18
CA ASP A 3 13.42 4.24 -9.73
C ASP A 3 11.94 4.53 -10.03
N LEU A 4 11.23 3.54 -10.59
CA LEU A 4 9.80 3.67 -10.86
C LEU A 4 8.97 3.84 -9.59
N TRP A 5 9.34 3.15 -8.51
CA TRP A 5 8.68 3.34 -7.21
C TRP A 5 8.94 4.75 -6.67
N ILE A 6 10.16 5.27 -6.81
CA ILE A 6 10.53 6.62 -6.40
C ILE A 6 9.75 7.66 -7.22
N ASP A 7 9.59 7.46 -8.53
CA ASP A 7 8.79 8.35 -9.38
C ASP A 7 7.31 8.38 -8.94
N TYR A 8 6.75 7.24 -8.56
CA TYR A 8 5.39 7.18 -7.99
C TYR A 8 5.29 7.86 -6.63
N ALA A 9 6.32 7.74 -5.79
CA ALA A 9 6.37 8.43 -4.51
C ALA A 9 6.43 9.96 -4.68
N LYS A 10 7.22 10.45 -5.63
CA LYS A 10 7.28 11.88 -6.01
C LYS A 10 5.93 12.38 -6.52
N GLU A 11 5.25 11.59 -7.35
CA GLU A 11 3.91 11.93 -7.85
C GLU A 11 2.85 11.91 -6.74
N TYR A 12 2.96 10.97 -5.79
CA TYR A 12 2.10 10.87 -4.61
C TYR A 12 2.23 12.08 -3.69
N LEU A 13 3.47 12.55 -3.46
CA LEU A 13 3.76 13.70 -2.59
C LEU A 13 3.58 15.05 -3.29
N GLY A 14 3.28 15.05 -4.59
CA GLY A 14 3.10 16.27 -5.37
C GLY A 14 4.40 16.98 -5.76
N GLU A 15 5.56 16.32 -5.60
CA GLU A 15 6.83 16.79 -6.15
C GLU A 15 6.81 16.76 -7.68
N THR A 16 6.04 15.84 -8.26
CA THR A 16 5.68 15.82 -9.68
C THR A 16 4.16 15.86 -9.88
N ASN A 17 3.75 16.26 -11.09
CA ASN A 17 2.34 16.29 -11.46
C ASN A 17 2.11 15.86 -12.92
N TYR A 18 2.66 14.69 -13.30
CA TYR A 18 2.58 14.19 -14.67
C TYR A 18 1.16 13.85 -15.10
N LEU A 19 0.32 13.35 -14.19
CA LEU A 19 -1.08 13.03 -14.45
C LEU A 19 -1.98 14.27 -14.50
N ARG A 20 -1.44 15.43 -14.09
CA ARG A 20 -2.05 16.76 -14.13
C ARG A 20 -3.36 16.88 -13.33
N HIS A 21 -4.47 16.49 -13.93
CA HIS A 21 -5.82 16.75 -13.41
C HIS A 21 -6.47 15.46 -12.91
N ASN A 22 -7.28 15.60 -11.87
CA ASN A 22 -8.15 14.54 -11.32
C ASN A 22 -7.40 13.27 -10.86
N LYS A 23 -6.11 13.38 -10.50
CA LYS A 23 -5.41 12.28 -9.84
C LYS A 23 -5.83 12.16 -8.38
N ILE A 24 -6.09 10.93 -7.94
CA ILE A 24 -6.28 10.62 -6.52
C ILE A 24 -5.22 9.60 -6.14
N CYS A 25 -4.29 10.03 -5.31
CA CYS A 25 -3.28 9.17 -4.73
C CYS A 25 -3.86 8.49 -3.48
N VAL A 26 -3.70 7.17 -3.40
CA VAL A 26 -4.27 6.35 -2.33
C VAL A 26 -3.14 5.72 -1.51
N ASN A 27 -3.12 5.98 -0.22
CA ASN A 27 -2.29 5.25 0.73
C ASN A 27 -2.97 3.92 1.02
N TYR A 28 -2.32 2.82 0.66
CA TYR A 28 -2.91 1.49 0.85
C TYR A 28 -3.13 1.13 2.33
N ASN A 29 -2.21 1.51 3.23
CA ASN A 29 -2.33 1.20 4.65
C ASN A 29 -3.54 1.90 5.27
N GLN A 30 -3.73 3.18 4.94
CA GLN A 30 -4.91 3.94 5.39
C GLN A 30 -6.18 3.46 4.72
N TRP A 31 -6.15 3.17 3.41
CA TRP A 31 -7.30 2.62 2.69
C TRP A 31 -7.77 1.30 3.30
N PHE A 32 -6.84 0.43 3.71
CA PHE A 32 -7.18 -0.83 4.36
C PHE A 32 -7.73 -0.64 5.78
N ALA A 33 -7.05 0.18 6.60
CA ALA A 33 -7.32 0.26 8.04
C ALA A 33 -8.37 1.31 8.46
N ASP A 34 -8.61 2.34 7.66
CA ASP A 34 -9.41 3.52 8.05
C ASP A 34 -10.64 3.72 7.16
N VAL A 35 -11.82 3.55 7.75
CA VAL A 35 -13.12 3.77 7.10
C VAL A 35 -13.36 5.23 6.72
N GLU A 36 -12.92 6.18 7.55
CA GLU A 36 -13.05 7.61 7.26
C GLU A 36 -12.16 8.00 6.07
N TYR A 37 -10.98 7.39 5.98
CA TYR A 37 -10.11 7.55 4.83
C TYR A 37 -10.78 7.08 3.53
N ARG A 38 -11.42 5.90 3.55
CA ARG A 38 -12.19 5.41 2.38
C ARG A 38 -13.37 6.31 2.04
N ARG A 39 -14.10 6.83 3.05
CA ARG A 39 -15.19 7.79 2.82
C ARG A 39 -14.70 9.07 2.14
N LYS A 40 -13.57 9.62 2.57
CA LYS A 40 -12.94 10.79 1.92
C LYS A 40 -12.53 10.52 0.48
N ILE A 41 -12.10 9.29 0.15
CA ILE A 41 -11.82 8.91 -1.24
C ILE A 41 -13.10 8.92 -2.08
N ALA A 42 -14.18 8.32 -1.58
CA ALA A 42 -15.47 8.31 -2.29
C ALA A 42 -15.99 9.73 -2.54
N GLU A 43 -15.88 10.62 -1.55
CA GLU A 43 -16.21 12.05 -1.69
C GLU A 43 -15.39 12.73 -2.80
N LYS A 44 -14.07 12.53 -2.83
CA LYS A 44 -13.20 13.07 -3.89
C LYS A 44 -13.56 12.54 -5.28
N LEU A 45 -14.03 11.30 -5.36
CA LEU A 45 -14.52 10.68 -6.59
C LEU A 45 -15.95 11.10 -6.96
N GLN A 46 -16.61 11.91 -6.12
CA GLN A 46 -18.03 12.27 -6.28
C GLN A 46 -18.94 11.04 -6.34
N MET A 47 -18.61 10.02 -5.53
CA MET A 47 -19.34 8.77 -5.43
C MET A 47 -19.98 8.64 -4.06
N GLU A 48 -21.13 7.97 -4.00
CA GLU A 48 -21.68 7.51 -2.73
C GLU A 48 -20.72 6.52 -2.06
N PHE A 49 -20.40 6.76 -0.80
CA PHE A 49 -19.53 5.86 -0.04
C PHE A 49 -20.22 4.52 0.19
N SER A 50 -19.52 3.44 -0.13
CA SER A 50 -19.92 2.08 0.22
C SER A 50 -18.69 1.22 0.47
N ASP A 51 -18.72 0.49 1.59
CA ASP A 51 -17.72 -0.53 1.94
C ASP A 51 -18.24 -1.95 1.71
N ALA A 52 -19.37 -2.13 1.02
CA ALA A 52 -19.97 -3.44 0.79
C ALA A 52 -19.02 -4.45 0.10
N GLY A 53 -17.97 -3.95 -0.58
CA GLY A 53 -16.94 -4.76 -1.23
C GLY A 53 -15.64 -4.96 -0.44
N ILE A 54 -15.45 -4.32 0.72
CA ILE A 54 -14.13 -4.30 1.41
C ILE A 54 -13.66 -5.70 1.82
N ASP A 55 -14.60 -6.58 2.16
CA ASP A 55 -14.33 -7.96 2.59
C ASP A 55 -14.46 -8.98 1.45
N LYS A 56 -14.83 -8.54 0.25
CA LYS A 56 -15.09 -9.44 -0.89
C LYS A 56 -13.80 -9.74 -1.63
N VAL A 57 -13.45 -11.02 -1.74
CA VAL A 57 -12.32 -11.44 -2.58
C VAL A 57 -12.88 -11.87 -3.93
N THR A 58 -12.58 -11.13 -4.99
CA THR A 58 -13.15 -11.43 -6.32
C THR A 58 -12.65 -12.78 -6.84
N GLY A 59 -13.57 -13.65 -7.26
CA GLY A 59 -13.23 -14.91 -7.94
C GLY A 59 -12.64 -14.74 -9.34
N PHE A 60 -12.75 -13.52 -9.91
CA PHE A 60 -12.14 -13.12 -11.18
C PHE A 60 -10.74 -12.54 -10.91
N GLY A 61 -9.75 -12.91 -11.73
CA GLY A 61 -8.36 -12.44 -11.61
C GLY A 61 -7.36 -13.49 -11.08
N GLY A 62 -7.82 -14.70 -10.74
CA GLY A 62 -6.94 -15.87 -10.52
C GLY A 62 -5.83 -15.68 -9.50
N SER A 63 -6.01 -14.79 -8.51
CA SER A 63 -4.94 -14.45 -7.57
C SER A 63 -4.61 -15.66 -6.69
N SER A 64 -3.50 -16.33 -6.97
CA SER A 64 -2.97 -17.43 -6.15
C SER A 64 -2.37 -16.95 -4.81
N SER A 65 -2.33 -15.63 -4.58
CA SER A 65 -1.69 -14.97 -3.43
C SER A 65 -2.62 -14.73 -2.24
N PHE A 66 -3.93 -14.90 -2.43
CA PHE A 66 -4.92 -14.91 -1.37
C PHE A 66 -5.41 -16.34 -1.29
N GLU A 67 -5.19 -17.03 -0.16
CA GLU A 67 -5.63 -18.42 0.07
C GLU A 67 -7.06 -18.59 -0.45
N GLY A 68 -7.18 -19.27 -1.60
CA GLY A 68 -8.30 -19.08 -2.51
C GLY A 68 -9.65 -19.29 -1.84
N LYS A 69 -10.62 -18.39 -2.09
CA LYS A 69 -12.02 -18.45 -1.63
C LYS A 69 -12.28 -18.66 -0.11
N GLN A 70 -11.30 -19.03 0.70
CA GLN A 70 -11.48 -19.31 2.15
C GLN A 70 -11.65 -18.03 2.97
N LEU A 71 -11.31 -16.88 2.40
CA LEU A 71 -11.32 -15.57 3.06
C LEU A 71 -12.33 -14.59 2.44
N ASP A 72 -13.21 -15.08 1.55
CA ASP A 72 -14.32 -14.27 1.04
C ASP A 72 -15.26 -13.91 2.22
N GLY A 73 -15.49 -12.61 2.43
CA GLY A 73 -16.21 -12.08 3.58
C GLY A 73 -15.35 -11.78 4.82
N LYS A 74 -14.01 -11.94 4.76
CA LYS A 74 -13.09 -11.64 5.88
C LYS A 74 -11.76 -11.00 5.44
N ALA A 75 -11.72 -10.34 4.28
CA ALA A 75 -10.46 -9.79 3.75
C ALA A 75 -9.81 -8.76 4.69
N THR A 76 -10.60 -7.99 5.45
CA THR A 76 -10.09 -7.05 6.46
C THR A 76 -9.47 -7.72 7.68
N SER A 77 -9.77 -8.99 7.94
CA SER A 77 -9.15 -9.78 9.02
C SER A 77 -7.77 -10.34 8.64
N MET A 78 -7.34 -10.15 7.39
CA MET A 78 -6.03 -10.61 6.93
C MET A 78 -4.92 -9.66 7.37
N ASP A 79 -3.80 -10.24 7.80
CA ASP A 79 -2.60 -9.49 8.12
C ASP A 79 -1.83 -9.07 6.86
N VAL A 80 -2.44 -8.22 6.03
CA VAL A 80 -1.89 -7.82 4.73
C VAL A 80 -0.80 -6.75 4.86
N LEU A 81 -0.87 -5.93 5.90
CA LEU A 81 0.08 -4.83 6.12
C LEU A 81 1.44 -5.33 6.63
N ASN A 82 1.52 -6.52 7.23
CA ASN A 82 2.77 -7.11 7.72
C ASN A 82 3.35 -8.19 6.80
N ARG A 83 2.84 -8.35 5.56
CA ARG A 83 3.34 -9.38 4.63
C ARG A 83 4.82 -9.25 4.29
N TRP A 84 5.37 -8.04 4.37
CA TRP A 84 6.79 -7.78 4.16
C TRP A 84 7.68 -8.61 5.10
N GLN A 85 7.19 -8.96 6.29
CA GLN A 85 7.94 -9.78 7.26
C GLN A 85 8.32 -11.15 6.68
N LYS A 86 7.46 -11.74 5.84
CA LYS A 86 7.70 -13.04 5.19
C LYS A 86 8.90 -13.04 4.25
N VAL A 87 9.34 -11.87 3.80
CA VAL A 87 10.49 -11.69 2.90
C VAL A 87 11.59 -10.85 3.53
N SER A 88 11.44 -10.47 4.79
CA SER A 88 12.36 -9.56 5.49
C SER A 88 13.78 -10.10 5.56
N ASP A 89 13.97 -11.42 5.67
CA ASP A 89 15.28 -12.06 5.68
C ASP A 89 15.92 -12.23 4.31
N ASN A 90 15.22 -11.92 3.21
CA ASN A 90 15.76 -12.06 1.87
C ASN A 90 16.82 -10.96 1.60
N PRO A 91 18.08 -11.30 1.31
CA PRO A 91 19.13 -10.31 1.08
C PRO A 91 18.82 -9.33 -0.05
N ARG A 92 18.22 -9.81 -1.16
CA ARG A 92 17.82 -8.94 -2.28
C ARG A 92 16.70 -7.97 -1.92
N TYR A 93 15.85 -8.33 -0.97
CA TYR A 93 14.82 -7.44 -0.47
C TYR A 93 15.45 -6.34 0.42
N LYS A 94 16.37 -6.72 1.30
CA LYS A 94 17.13 -5.77 2.14
C LYS A 94 17.96 -4.77 1.32
N GLU A 95 18.47 -5.16 0.16
CA GLU A 95 19.22 -4.28 -0.74
C GLU A 95 18.45 -3.00 -1.13
N PHE A 96 17.12 -3.05 -1.26
CA PHE A 96 16.31 -1.87 -1.55
C PHE A 96 16.41 -0.79 -0.46
N PHE A 97 16.53 -1.19 0.80
CA PHE A 97 16.57 -0.29 1.95
C PHE A 97 17.95 0.34 2.17
N THR A 98 18.94 0.04 1.33
CA THR A 98 20.20 0.79 1.28
C THR A 98 20.07 2.13 0.56
N ASN A 99 19.01 2.30 -0.26
CA ASN A 99 18.71 3.55 -0.95
C ASN A 99 17.99 4.53 -0.02
N GLN A 100 18.63 5.67 0.26
CA GLN A 100 18.10 6.70 1.16
C GLN A 100 16.82 7.38 0.63
N GLU A 101 16.62 7.46 -0.70
CA GLU A 101 15.36 7.98 -1.26
C GLU A 101 14.19 7.05 -0.92
N ILE A 102 14.39 5.73 -0.96
CA ILE A 102 13.34 4.78 -0.55
C ILE A 102 12.95 5.02 0.91
N LEU A 103 13.93 5.10 1.81
CA LEU A 103 13.67 5.31 3.24
C LEU A 103 12.94 6.64 3.48
N LYS A 104 13.46 7.73 2.88
CA LYS A 104 12.87 9.07 2.99
C LYS A 104 11.41 9.09 2.52
N TYR A 105 11.16 8.60 1.31
CA TYR A 105 9.83 8.67 0.72
C TYR A 105 8.85 7.72 1.41
N SER A 106 9.32 6.55 1.85
CA SER A 106 8.50 5.61 2.63
C SER A 106 8.05 6.26 3.94
N GLU A 107 8.97 6.88 4.69
CA GLU A 107 8.65 7.57 5.95
C GLU A 107 7.69 8.74 5.72
N GLN A 108 7.85 9.51 4.63
CA GLN A 108 6.94 10.61 4.31
C GLN A 108 5.52 10.14 3.95
N ILE A 109 5.38 8.99 3.29
CA ILE A 109 4.08 8.48 2.82
C ILE A 109 3.36 7.68 3.91
N PHE A 110 4.09 6.81 4.61
CA PHE A 110 3.52 5.84 5.53
C PHE A 110 3.78 6.17 7.00
N GLY A 111 4.68 7.12 7.28
CA GLY A 111 5.24 7.30 8.61
C GLY A 111 6.11 6.12 9.02
N HIS A 112 6.51 6.14 10.28
CA HIS A 112 7.28 5.07 10.88
C HIS A 112 6.45 3.78 10.95
N ILE A 113 6.95 2.71 10.33
CA ILE A 113 6.36 1.37 10.41
C ILE A 113 7.20 0.52 11.36
N PRO A 114 6.66 0.12 12.53
CA PRO A 114 7.40 -0.67 13.52
C PRO A 114 7.95 -1.98 12.95
N GLY A 115 9.21 -2.29 13.27
CA GLY A 115 9.90 -3.52 12.88
C GLY A 115 10.71 -3.41 11.60
N THR A 116 10.50 -2.35 10.81
CA THR A 116 11.25 -2.12 9.55
C THR A 116 12.71 -1.75 9.78
N GLU A 117 13.12 -1.41 11.01
CA GLU A 117 14.51 -1.18 11.38
C GLU A 117 15.39 -2.41 11.11
N SER A 118 14.80 -3.62 11.21
CA SER A 118 15.46 -4.88 10.88
C SER A 118 15.84 -5.03 9.40
N LEU A 119 15.27 -4.20 8.52
CA LEU A 119 15.57 -4.17 7.08
C LEU A 119 16.76 -3.28 6.75
N ILE A 120 17.08 -2.33 7.63
CA ILE A 120 18.13 -1.33 7.46
C ILE A 120 19.42 -1.79 8.15
N ASN A 121 19.27 -2.45 9.31
CA ASN A 121 20.39 -2.89 10.13
C ASN A 121 20.82 -4.33 9.76
N LYS A 122 22.15 -4.54 9.67
CA LYS A 122 22.76 -5.87 9.60
C LYS A 122 23.04 -6.41 10.99
#